data_AF-A0A4R3SMM6-F1
#
_entry.id   AF-A0A4R3SMM6-F1
#
_cell.length_a   1.000
_cell.length_b   1.000
_cell.length_c   1.000
_cell.angle_alpha   90.00
_cell.angle_beta   90.00
_cell.angle_gamma   90.00
#
_symmetry.space_group_name_H-M   'P 1'
#
loop_
_entity.id
_entity.type
_entity.pdbx_description
1 polymer ?
#
loop_
_entity_poly.entity_id
_entity_poly.type
_entity_poly.pdbx_seq_one_letter_code
_entity_poly.pdbx_strand_id
1 'polypeptide(L)'
;MEHRSRTVLRAARDAVLVVAGSVAIGLVIVIAGLGWLDDMPYRGSSTEAAYIAVAVAAVAVCGFGALVGLAAIRASVSSSDGARRAGSRRSAPDR
;
A
#
# COMPACT_ATOMS: atom_id res chain seq x y z
N MET A 1 21.72 14.06 -13.30
CA MET A 1 20.57 13.12 -13.35
C MET A 1 20.61 12.04 -12.26
N GLU A 2 21.78 11.69 -11.72
CA GLU A 2 21.96 10.61 -10.73
C GLU A 2 21.20 10.77 -9.40
N HIS A 3 21.14 11.98 -8.83
CA HIS A 3 20.50 12.18 -7.52
C HIS A 3 18.99 11.93 -7.56
N ARG A 4 18.33 12.25 -8.69
CA ARG A 4 16.89 12.09 -8.89
C ARG A 4 16.48 10.63 -9.12
N SER A 5 17.31 9.86 -9.83
CA SER A 5 17.08 8.42 -10.03
C SER A 5 17.09 7.66 -8.69
N ARG A 6 17.99 8.05 -7.77
CA ARG A 6 18.05 7.50 -6.41
C ARG A 6 16.80 7.82 -5.58
N THR A 7 16.20 9.01 -5.74
CA THR A 7 14.98 9.40 -5.00
C THR A 7 13.75 8.59 -5.44
N VAL A 8 13.55 8.41 -6.75
CA VAL A 8 12.42 7.63 -7.27
C VAL A 8 12.56 6.15 -6.90
N LEU A 9 13.77 5.60 -6.97
CA LEU A 9 14.04 4.22 -6.58
C LEU A 9 13.75 3.96 -5.09
N ARG A 10 14.07 4.92 -4.21
CA ARG A 10 13.74 4.85 -2.79
C ARG A 10 12.23 4.90 -2.55
N ALA A 11 11.52 5.82 -3.20
CA ALA A 11 10.06 5.91 -3.08
C ALA A 11 9.35 4.64 -3.58
N ALA A 12 9.83 4.05 -4.68
CA ALA A 12 9.32 2.78 -5.18
C ALA A 12 9.60 1.63 -4.20
N ARG A 13 10.81 1.57 -3.63
CA ARG A 13 11.16 0.59 -2.59
C ARG A 13 10.27 0.73 -1.37
N ASP A 14 10.06 1.95 -0.87
CA ASP A 14 9.22 2.20 0.31
C ASP A 14 7.76 1.81 0.03
N ALA A 15 7.24 2.15 -1.15
CA ALA A 15 5.90 1.71 -1.57
C ALA A 15 5.78 0.18 -1.61
N VAL A 16 6.77 -0.52 -2.16
CA VAL A 16 6.79 -1.99 -2.19
C VAL A 16 6.88 -2.57 -0.78
N LEU A 17 7.71 -2.00 0.10
CA LEU A 17 7.82 -2.45 1.49
C LEU A 17 6.51 -2.26 2.25
N VAL A 18 5.80 -1.15 2.03
CA VAL A 18 4.49 -0.89 2.64
C VAL A 18 3.46 -1.91 2.15
N VAL A 19 3.41 -2.16 0.84
CA VAL A 19 2.49 -3.16 0.28
C VAL A 19 2.81 -4.55 0.81
N ALA A 20 4.08 -4.99 0.74
CA ALA A 20 4.50 -6.29 1.25
C ALA A 20 4.23 -6.44 2.75
N GLY A 21 4.51 -5.40 3.54
CA GLY A 21 4.21 -5.37 4.98
C GLY A 21 2.70 -5.46 5.25
N SER A 22 1.87 -4.75 4.49
CA SER A 22 0.41 -4.82 4.64
C SER A 22 -0.13 -6.22 4.33
N VAL A 23 0.41 -6.90 3.32
CA VAL A 23 0.05 -8.28 2.99
C VAL A 23 0.48 -9.23 4.10
N ALA A 24 1.68 -9.06 4.64
CA ALA A 24 2.17 -9.86 5.76
C ALA A 24 1.28 -9.70 7.00
N ILE A 25 0.88 -8.46 7.33
CA ILE A 25 -0.04 -8.18 8.44
C ILE A 25 -1.42 -8.81 8.17
N GLY A 26 -1.96 -8.66 6.95
CA GLY A 26 -3.21 -9.30 6.55
C GLY A 26 -3.16 -10.82 6.71
N LEU A 27 -2.06 -11.45 6.31
CA LEU A 27 -1.85 -12.89 6.49
C LEU A 27 -1.83 -13.28 7.97
N VAL A 28 -1.15 -12.52 8.82
CA VAL A 28 -1.12 -12.76 10.28
C VAL A 28 -2.52 -12.67 10.88
N ILE A 29 -3.33 -11.68 10.48
CA ILE A 29 -4.72 -11.53 10.93
C ILE A 29 -5.54 -12.77 10.56
N VAL A 30 -5.39 -13.26 9.33
CA VAL A 30 -6.09 -14.48 8.88
C VAL A 30 -5.65 -15.68 9.69
N ILE A 31 -4.34 -15.96 9.78
CA ILE A 31 -3.84 -17.16 10.46
C ILE A 31 -4.20 -17.15 11.95
N ALA A 32 -3.91 -16.04 12.65
CA ALA A 32 -4.17 -15.93 14.08
C ALA A 32 -5.68 -15.85 14.37
N GLY A 33 -6.43 -15.12 13.54
CA GLY A 33 -7.87 -14.98 13.68
C GLY A 33 -8.60 -16.31 13.47
N LEU A 34 -8.26 -17.03 12.40
CA LEU A 34 -8.82 -18.36 12.13
C LEU A 34 -8.41 -19.36 13.20
N GLY A 35 -7.11 -19.42 13.56
CA GLY A 35 -6.65 -20.34 14.60
C GLY A 35 -7.35 -20.12 15.95
N TRP A 36 -7.56 -18.86 16.34
CA TRP A 36 -8.31 -18.54 17.56
C TRP A 36 -9.80 -18.88 17.47
N LEU A 37 -10.40 -18.74 16.28
CA LEU A 37 -11.79 -19.11 16.02
C LEU A 37 -12.00 -20.63 16.02
N ASP A 38 -11.05 -21.39 15.50
CA ASP A 38 -11.07 -22.85 15.47
C ASP A 38 -11.01 -23.45 16.88
N ASP A 39 -10.31 -22.79 17.81
CA ASP A 39 -10.23 -23.21 19.22
C ASP A 39 -11.52 -22.94 20.02
N MET A 40 -12.44 -22.12 19.49
CA MET A 40 -13.69 -21.79 20.19
C MET A 40 -14.84 -22.73 19.80
N PRO A 41 -15.73 -23.07 20.75
CA PRO A 41 -16.88 -23.91 20.45
C PRO A 41 -17.80 -23.24 19.42
N TYR A 42 -18.16 -23.99 18.38
CA TYR A 42 -19.01 -23.51 17.30
C TYR A 42 -20.40 -23.13 17.83
N ARG A 43 -20.82 -21.88 17.60
CA ARG A 43 -22.10 -21.31 18.06
C ARG A 43 -22.97 -20.85 16.88
N GLY A 44 -22.89 -21.54 15.74
CA GLY A 44 -23.70 -21.24 14.56
C GLY A 44 -23.38 -19.86 13.97
N SER A 45 -24.43 -19.06 13.75
CA SER A 45 -24.35 -17.76 13.05
C SER A 45 -23.36 -16.76 13.67
N SER A 46 -23.14 -16.80 14.99
CA SER A 46 -22.15 -15.92 15.64
C SER A 46 -20.71 -16.26 15.24
N THR A 47 -20.40 -17.54 15.07
CA THR A 47 -19.09 -18.00 14.63
C THR A 47 -18.89 -17.70 13.14
N GLU A 48 -19.93 -17.89 12.32
CA GLU A 48 -19.91 -17.50 10.89
C GLU A 48 -19.64 -15.99 10.71
N ALA A 49 -20.30 -15.15 11.50
CA ALA A 49 -20.07 -13.70 11.48
C ALA A 49 -18.64 -13.33 11.88
N ALA A 50 -18.05 -14.03 12.83
CA ALA A 50 -16.67 -13.81 13.25
C ALA A 50 -15.66 -14.19 12.17
N TYR A 51 -15.87 -15.30 11.44
CA TYR A 51 -15.06 -15.65 10.26
C TYR A 51 -15.12 -14.57 9.18
N ILE A 52 -16.32 -14.05 8.90
CA ILE A 52 -16.50 -12.95 7.94
C ILE A 52 -15.78 -11.69 8.43
N ALA A 53 -15.86 -11.37 9.72
CA ALA A 53 -15.17 -10.21 10.29
C ALA A 53 -13.65 -10.30 10.13
N VAL A 54 -13.05 -11.48 10.34
CA VAL A 54 -11.61 -11.71 10.11
C VAL A 54 -11.26 -11.51 8.62
N ALA A 55 -12.07 -12.06 7.72
CA ALA A 55 -11.86 -11.88 6.28
C ALA A 55 -11.95 -10.40 5.87
N VAL A 56 -12.95 -9.66 6.35
CA VAL A 56 -13.12 -8.23 6.08
C VAL A 56 -11.96 -7.42 6.63
N ALA A 57 -11.50 -7.71 7.85
CA ALA A 57 -10.35 -7.04 8.45
C ALA A 57 -9.07 -7.25 7.63
N ALA A 58 -8.80 -8.48 7.19
CA ALA A 58 -7.64 -8.79 6.35
C ALA A 58 -7.71 -8.06 5.00
N VAL A 59 -8.87 -8.06 4.35
CA VAL A 59 -9.09 -7.34 3.08
C VAL A 59 -8.91 -5.83 3.26
N ALA A 60 -9.44 -5.25 4.35
CA ALA A 60 -9.30 -3.83 4.62
C ALA A 60 -7.83 -3.42 4.81
N VAL A 61 -7.04 -4.23 5.53
CA VAL A 61 -5.61 -3.98 5.74
C VAL A 61 -4.83 -4.06 4.42
N CYS A 62 -5.05 -5.12 3.62
CA CYS A 62 -4.41 -5.26 2.31
C CYS A 62 -4.81 -4.13 1.35
N GLY A 63 -6.10 -3.78 1.31
CA GLY A 63 -6.63 -2.70 0.49
C GLY A 63 -6.05 -1.33 0.88
N PHE A 64 -5.95 -1.05 2.18
CA PHE A 64 -5.32 0.18 2.68
C PHE A 64 -3.84 0.24 2.29
N GLY A 65 -3.08 -0.83 2.47
CA GLY A 65 -1.69 -0.89 2.05
C GLY A 65 -1.49 -0.65 0.55
N ALA A 66 -2.36 -1.22 -0.28
CA ALA A 66 -2.35 -0.97 -1.73
C ALA A 66 -2.63 0.50 -2.07
N LEU A 67 -3.60 1.15 -1.41
CA LEU A 67 -3.92 2.56 -1.60
C LEU A 67 -2.76 3.48 -1.20
N VAL A 68 -2.13 3.21 -0.06
CA VAL A 68 -0.97 3.98 0.41
C VAL A 68 0.23 3.80 -0.53
N GLY A 69 0.52 2.56 -0.96
CA GLY A 69 1.57 2.27 -1.93
C GLY A 69 1.33 3.00 -3.26
N LEU A 70 0.10 2.97 -3.77
CA LEU A 70 -0.26 3.69 -5.00
C LEU A 70 -0.14 5.21 -4.85
N ALA A 71 -0.56 5.78 -3.72
CA ALA A 71 -0.44 7.20 -3.45
C ALA A 71 1.03 7.65 -3.41
N ALA A 72 1.91 6.87 -2.80
CA ALA A 72 3.35 7.14 -2.76
C ALA A 72 3.97 7.14 -4.17
N ILE A 73 3.59 6.16 -5.01
CA ILE A 73 4.05 6.11 -6.41
C ILE A 73 3.52 7.32 -7.19
N ARG A 74 2.23 7.66 -7.09
CA ARG A 74 1.65 8.82 -7.78
C ARG A 74 2.34 10.14 -7.40
N ALA A 75 2.64 10.34 -6.13
CA ALA A 75 3.34 11.53 -5.66
C ALA A 75 4.74 11.66 -6.30
N SER A 76 5.46 10.54 -6.42
CA SER A 76 6.79 10.52 -7.05
C SER A 76 6.76 10.83 -8.56
N VAL A 77 5.73 10.40 -9.27
CA VAL A 77 5.54 10.68 -10.71
C VAL A 77 5.12 12.14 -10.93
N SER A 78 4.17 12.66 -10.16
CA SER A 78 3.71 14.05 -10.28
C SER A 78 4.84 15.07 -10.05
N SER A 79 5.73 14.80 -9.09
CA SER A 79 6.96 15.59 -8.87
C SER A 79 7.87 15.61 -10.11
N SER A 80 7.92 14.51 -10.86
CA SER A 80 8.76 14.37 -12.07
C SER A 80 8.23 15.23 -13.23
N ASP A 81 6.91 15.29 -13.42
CA ASP A 81 6.28 16.12 -14.46
C ASP A 81 6.36 17.62 -14.17
N GLY A 82 6.16 18.02 -12.90
CA GLY A 82 6.30 19.41 -12.48
C GLY A 82 7.71 19.96 -12.75
N ALA A 83 8.74 19.15 -12.48
CA ALA A 83 10.10 19.56 -12.77
C ALA A 83 10.47 19.58 -14.26
N ARG A 84 9.86 18.70 -15.08
CA ARG A 84 10.05 18.71 -16.53
C ARG A 84 9.50 20.00 -17.17
N ARG A 85 8.31 20.42 -16.73
CA ARG A 85 7.67 21.66 -17.19
C ARG A 85 8.42 22.92 -16.72
N ALA A 86 8.94 22.92 -15.49
CA ALA A 86 9.76 24.01 -14.98
C ALA A 86 11.09 24.16 -15.76
N GLY A 87 11.71 23.03 -16.15
CA GLY A 87 12.89 23.02 -17.01
C GLY A 87 12.62 23.54 -18.42
N SER A 88 11.48 23.15 -19.03
CA SER A 88 11.16 23.58 -20.39
C SER A 88 10.86 25.08 -20.50
N ARG A 89 10.26 25.70 -19.47
CA ARG A 89 10.07 27.16 -19.42
C ARG A 89 11.39 27.93 -19.32
N ARG A 90 12.36 27.38 -18.61
CA ARG A 90 13.68 28.01 -18.44
C ARG A 90 14.57 27.90 -19.70
N SER A 91 14.23 27.00 -20.63
CA SER A 91 14.89 26.84 -21.93
C SER A 91 14.15 27.54 -23.09
N ALA A 92 13.00 28.16 -22.85
CA ALA A 92 12.36 29.00 -23.86
C ALA A 92 13.11 30.34 -23.88
N PRO A 93 13.85 30.68 -24.95
CA PRO A 93 14.47 31.98 -25.05
C PRO A 93 13.36 33.00 -25.29
N ASP A 94 13.25 33.98 -24.39
CA ASP A 94 12.42 35.15 -24.60
C ASP A 94 12.86 35.81 -25.92
N ARG A 95 11.98 35.76 -26.92
CA ARG A 95 12.08 36.53 -28.16
C ARG A 95 11.07 37.65 -28.13
#